data_AF-V2UVH6-F1
#
_entry.id   AF-V2UVH6-F1
#
_cell.length_a   1.000
_cell.length_b   1.000
_cell.length_c   1.000
_cell.angle_alpha   90.00
_cell.angle_beta   90.00
_cell.angle_gamma   90.00
#
_symmetry.space_group_name_H-M   'P 1'
#
loop_
_entity.id
_entity.type
_entity.pdbx_description
1 polymer ?
#
loop_
_entity_poly.entity_id
_entity_poly.type
_entity_poly.pdbx_seq_one_letter_code
_entity_poly.pdbx_strand_id
1 'polypeptide(L)'
;MSTQLIMEIIVSFFLLLGSFFMLVGSIGMIRLPDLFTRLHAPTKSSTLGLGSFLIASMIYSYFQGHFGFSALLLTLLAFITAPVSANLMAQAALHLKLRSLSGDVPESIERPLPWSKYRFVPKGKTRKESTIHTNKK
;
A
#
# COMPACT_ATOMS: atom_id res chain seq x y z
N MET A 1 -10.60 -10.11 39.86
CA MET A 1 -11.74 -9.59 39.08
C MET A 1 -11.52 -8.16 38.57
N SER A 2 -11.21 -7.18 39.43
CA SER A 2 -10.96 -5.78 38.98
C SER A 2 -9.81 -5.64 37.97
N THR A 3 -8.71 -6.36 38.18
CA THR A 3 -7.55 -6.36 37.26
C THR A 3 -7.85 -6.97 35.88
N GLN A 4 -8.73 -7.98 35.83
CA GLN A 4 -9.16 -8.61 34.57
C GLN A 4 -10.01 -7.67 33.73
N LEU A 5 -10.93 -6.94 34.37
CA LEU A 5 -11.77 -5.95 33.66
C LEU A 5 -10.93 -4.83 33.04
N ILE A 6 -9.96 -4.28 33.78
CA ILE A 6 -9.07 -3.22 33.26
C ILE A 6 -8.30 -3.72 32.03
N MET A 7 -7.82 -4.95 32.07
CA MET A 7 -7.12 -5.60 30.97
C MET A 7 -8.01 -5.77 29.72
N GLU A 8 -9.23 -6.28 29.89
CA GLU A 8 -10.19 -6.45 28.80
C GLU A 8 -10.52 -5.11 28.13
N ILE A 9 -10.63 -4.04 28.92
CA ILE A 9 -10.83 -2.67 28.40
C ILE A 9 -9.61 -2.21 27.59
N ILE A 10 -8.39 -2.44 28.07
CA ILE A 10 -7.17 -2.05 27.34
C ILE A 10 -7.02 -2.83 26.04
N VAL A 11 -7.26 -4.15 26.07
CA VAL A 11 -7.16 -5.02 24.89
C VAL A 11 -8.23 -4.65 23.86
N SER A 12 -9.48 -4.46 24.29
CA SER A 12 -10.56 -4.04 23.39
C SER A 12 -10.29 -2.65 22.79
N PHE A 13 -9.74 -1.71 23.56
CA PHE A 13 -9.34 -0.40 23.05
C PHE A 13 -8.28 -0.51 21.95
N PHE A 14 -7.22 -1.31 22.15
CA PHE A 14 -6.21 -1.54 21.10
C PHE A 14 -6.80 -2.23 19.86
N LEU A 15 -7.70 -3.22 20.04
CA LEU A 15 -8.36 -3.88 18.91
C LEU A 15 -9.24 -2.90 18.11
N LEU A 16 -9.97 -2.01 18.78
CA LEU A 16 -10.76 -0.97 18.11
C LEU A 16 -9.86 0.03 17.37
N LEU A 17 -8.75 0.44 18.00
CA LEU A 17 -7.78 1.35 17.40
C LEU A 17 -7.14 0.74 16.13
N GLY A 18 -6.69 -0.52 16.21
CA GLY A 18 -6.13 -1.23 15.06
C GLY A 18 -7.15 -1.46 13.93
N SER A 19 -8.39 -1.78 14.28
CA SER A 19 -9.50 -1.91 13.31
C SER A 19 -9.80 -0.58 12.62
N PHE A 20 -9.82 0.53 13.36
CA PHE A 20 -9.98 1.87 12.80
C PHE A 20 -8.87 2.19 11.78
N PHE A 21 -7.61 1.91 12.11
CA PHE A 21 -6.51 2.10 11.17
C PHE A 21 -6.67 1.25 9.91
N MET A 22 -7.04 -0.03 10.04
CA MET A 22 -7.34 -0.90 8.88
C MET A 22 -8.46 -0.35 8.00
N LEU A 23 -9.50 0.19 8.62
CA LEU A 23 -10.64 0.80 7.92
C LEU A 23 -10.20 2.04 7.15
N VAL A 24 -9.40 2.93 7.76
CA VAL A 24 -8.80 4.09 7.09
C VAL A 24 -7.90 3.67 5.93
N GLY A 25 -7.12 2.58 6.09
CA GLY A 25 -6.28 2.03 5.02
C GLY A 25 -7.09 1.54 3.83
N SER A 26 -8.18 0.83 4.09
CA SER A 26 -9.11 0.33 3.06
C SER A 26 -9.80 1.48 2.31
N ILE A 27 -10.27 2.51 3.03
CA ILE A 27 -10.83 3.71 2.42
C ILE A 27 -9.77 4.45 1.58
N GLY A 28 -8.54 4.57 2.10
CA GLY A 28 -7.42 5.15 1.38
C GLY A 28 -7.12 4.40 0.07
N MET A 29 -7.19 3.07 0.09
CA MET A 29 -7.05 2.27 -1.13
C MET A 29 -8.11 2.62 -2.18
N ILE A 30 -9.36 2.91 -1.81
CA ILE A 30 -10.43 3.21 -2.77
C ILE A 30 -10.33 4.65 -3.30
N ARG A 31 -9.86 5.59 -2.48
CA ARG A 31 -9.93 7.03 -2.79
C ARG A 31 -8.77 7.56 -3.63
N LEU A 32 -7.62 6.88 -3.65
CA LEU A 32 -6.45 7.34 -4.42
C LEU A 32 -6.50 6.89 -5.91
N PRO A 33 -6.16 7.77 -6.86
CA PRO A 33 -6.31 7.51 -8.30
C PRO A 33 -5.14 6.71 -8.94
N ASP A 34 -3.94 6.70 -8.35
CA ASP A 34 -2.76 6.01 -8.90
C ASP A 34 -2.39 4.78 -8.05
N LEU A 35 -2.13 3.62 -8.68
CA LEU A 35 -1.74 2.38 -8.00
C LEU A 35 -0.54 2.56 -7.05
N PHE A 36 0.46 3.35 -7.42
CA PHE A 36 1.62 3.58 -6.56
C PHE A 36 1.24 4.35 -5.28
N THR A 37 0.39 5.36 -5.42
CA THR A 37 -0.15 6.09 -4.26
C THR A 37 -1.14 5.24 -3.45
N ARG A 38 -1.90 4.36 -4.12
CA ARG A 38 -2.82 3.39 -3.49
C ARG A 38 -2.08 2.29 -2.73
N LEU A 39 -0.83 1.97 -3.03
CA LEU A 39 -0.04 1.00 -2.24
C LEU A 39 0.47 1.62 -0.94
N HIS A 40 0.68 2.93 -0.92
CA HIS A 40 1.23 3.61 0.25
C HIS A 40 0.21 3.73 1.40
N ALA A 41 -1.07 3.93 1.08
CA ALA A 41 -2.13 4.05 2.09
C ALA A 41 -2.36 2.73 2.89
N PRO A 42 -2.55 1.55 2.27
CA PRO A 42 -2.64 0.27 2.95
C PRO A 42 -1.37 -0.09 3.71
N THR A 43 -0.18 0.22 3.18
CA THR A 43 1.09 -0.16 3.83
C THR A 43 1.33 0.60 5.14
N LYS A 44 0.97 1.89 5.20
CA LYS A 44 1.02 2.70 6.43
C LYS A 44 -0.04 2.28 7.45
N SER A 45 -1.22 1.93 6.95
CA SER A 45 -2.32 1.48 7.80
C SER A 45 -2.06 0.08 8.38
N SER A 46 -1.53 -0.86 7.59
CA SER A 46 -1.29 -2.23 8.01
C SER A 46 -0.19 -2.33 9.06
N THR A 47 0.87 -1.54 8.94
CA THR A 47 1.94 -1.45 9.95
C THR A 47 1.40 -0.99 11.30
N LEU A 48 0.59 0.07 11.33
CA LEU A 48 -0.02 0.59 12.56
C LEU A 48 -1.12 -0.35 13.11
N GLY A 49 -1.97 -0.90 12.25
CA GLY A 49 -3.06 -1.80 12.63
C GLY A 49 -2.55 -3.12 13.19
N LEU A 50 -1.69 -3.82 12.45
CA LEU A 50 -1.07 -5.08 12.91
C LEU A 50 -0.19 -4.84 14.13
N GLY A 51 0.52 -3.71 14.21
CA GLY A 51 1.30 -3.34 15.40
C GLY A 51 0.43 -3.18 16.64
N SER A 52 -0.74 -2.54 16.51
CA SER A 52 -1.72 -2.41 17.58
C SER A 52 -2.25 -3.78 18.03
N PHE A 53 -2.59 -4.67 17.08
CA PHE A 53 -3.02 -6.04 17.40
C PHE A 53 -1.93 -6.86 18.09
N LEU A 54 -0.67 -6.67 17.69
CA LEU A 54 0.47 -7.35 18.30
C LEU A 54 0.64 -6.94 19.77
N ILE A 55 0.53 -5.63 20.07
CA ILE A 55 0.60 -5.11 21.44
C ILE A 55 -0.59 -5.63 22.27
N ALA A 56 -1.81 -5.62 21.71
CA ALA A 56 -2.99 -6.18 22.36
C ALA A 56 -2.79 -7.67 22.72
N SER A 57 -2.25 -8.44 21.78
CA SER A 57 -1.96 -9.87 21.96
C SER A 57 -0.87 -10.11 22.99
N MET A 58 0.18 -9.27 23.06
CA MET A 58 1.22 -9.38 24.08
C MET A 58 0.68 -9.14 25.48
N ILE A 59 -0.15 -8.09 25.65
CA ILE A 59 -0.79 -7.77 26.93
C ILE A 59 -1.67 -8.94 27.39
N TYR A 60 -2.50 -9.47 26.49
CA TYR A 60 -3.38 -10.60 26.79
C TYR A 60 -2.62 -11.89 27.13
N SER A 61 -1.57 -12.21 26.37
CA SER A 61 -0.75 -13.42 26.55
C SER A 61 0.04 -13.39 27.86
N TYR A 62 0.53 -12.22 28.30
CA TYR A 62 1.24 -12.07 29.56
C TYR A 62 0.39 -12.49 30.77
N PHE A 63 -0.93 -12.23 30.74
CA PHE A 63 -1.84 -12.57 31.85
C PHE A 63 -2.40 -13.99 31.78
N GLN A 64 -2.59 -14.55 30.58
CA GLN A 64 -3.10 -15.90 30.42
C GLN A 64 -2.02 -16.97 30.72
N GLY A 65 -0.74 -16.62 30.81
CA GLY A 65 0.36 -17.57 31.06
C GLY A 65 0.62 -18.54 29.91
N HIS A 66 -0.16 -18.47 28.84
CA HIS A 66 -0.02 -19.22 27.61
C HIS A 66 0.60 -18.31 26.56
N PHE A 67 1.70 -18.75 25.95
CA PHE A 67 2.30 -18.03 24.83
C PHE A 67 1.30 -18.01 23.67
N GLY A 68 0.84 -16.81 23.31
CA GLY A 68 0.00 -16.55 22.13
C GLY A 68 0.77 -16.72 20.82
N PHE A 69 1.53 -17.81 20.67
CA PHE A 69 2.39 -18.08 19.53
C PHE A 69 1.62 -18.00 18.22
N SER A 70 0.41 -18.56 18.16
CA SER A 70 -0.42 -18.56 16.94
C SER A 70 -0.80 -17.16 16.48
N ALA A 71 -1.18 -16.27 17.41
CA ALA A 71 -1.54 -14.88 17.07
C ALA A 71 -0.32 -14.07 16.62
N LEU A 72 0.82 -14.29 17.28
CA LEU A 72 2.10 -13.68 16.90
C LEU A 72 2.55 -14.18 15.51
N LEU A 73 2.47 -15.48 15.25
CA LEU A 73 2.82 -16.08 13.96
C LEU A 73 1.90 -15.60 12.85
N LEU A 74 0.58 -15.52 13.09
CA LEU A 74 -0.39 -15.01 12.13
C LEU A 74 -0.07 -13.55 11.76
N THR A 75 0.17 -12.71 12.76
CA THR A 75 0.48 -11.29 12.55
C THR A 75 1.81 -11.11 11.84
N LEU A 76 2.84 -11.88 12.22
CA LEU A 76 4.16 -11.84 11.58
C LEU A 76 4.11 -12.33 10.13
N LEU A 77 3.41 -13.44 9.89
CA LEU A 77 3.22 -13.99 8.54
C LEU A 77 2.50 -12.97 7.66
N ALA A 78 1.37 -12.43 8.12
CA ALA A 78 0.61 -11.42 7.40
C ALA A 78 1.45 -10.15 7.12
N PHE A 79 2.28 -9.75 8.10
CA PHE A 79 3.17 -8.61 7.97
C PHE A 79 4.25 -8.82 6.91
N ILE A 80 4.76 -10.04 6.73
CA ILE A 80 5.73 -10.37 5.67
C ILE A 80 5.02 -10.52 4.32
N THR A 81 3.82 -11.10 4.30
CA THR A 81 3.04 -11.29 3.07
C THR A 81 2.63 -9.96 2.43
N ALA A 82 2.21 -8.96 3.22
CA ALA A 82 1.71 -7.70 2.68
C ALA A 82 2.75 -6.93 1.82
N PRO A 83 4.01 -6.71 2.24
CA PRO A 83 5.06 -6.11 1.42
C PRO A 83 5.42 -6.94 0.19
N VAL A 84 5.48 -8.27 0.32
CA VAL A 84 5.80 -9.15 -0.82
C VAL A 84 4.73 -9.04 -1.89
N SER A 85 3.45 -9.14 -1.50
CA SER A 85 2.32 -8.92 -2.41
C SER A 85 2.33 -7.52 -3.02
N ALA A 86 2.61 -6.49 -2.24
CA ALA A 86 2.71 -5.11 -2.73
C ALA A 86 3.83 -4.94 -3.78
N ASN A 87 5.01 -5.52 -3.54
CA ASN A 87 6.13 -5.48 -4.47
C ASN A 87 5.83 -6.22 -5.78
N LEU A 88 5.24 -7.41 -5.70
CA LEU A 88 4.80 -8.16 -6.88
C LEU A 88 3.74 -7.37 -7.67
N MET A 89 2.81 -6.73 -6.98
CA MET A 89 1.77 -5.92 -7.60
C MET A 89 2.35 -4.66 -8.27
N ALA A 90 3.36 -4.03 -7.67
CA ALA A 90 4.10 -2.92 -8.28
C ALA A 90 4.87 -3.35 -9.54
N GLN A 91 5.55 -4.51 -9.51
CA GLN A 91 6.23 -5.04 -10.69
C GLN A 91 5.25 -5.39 -11.82
N ALA A 92 4.09 -5.97 -11.50
CA ALA A 92 3.04 -6.24 -12.47
C ALA A 92 2.49 -4.94 -13.07
N ALA A 93 2.25 -3.91 -12.25
CA ALA A 93 1.78 -2.61 -12.71
C ALA A 93 2.77 -1.92 -13.67
N LEU A 94 4.08 -2.04 -13.41
CA LEU A 94 5.14 -1.54 -14.30
C LEU A 94 5.15 -2.28 -15.64
N HIS A 95 5.04 -3.62 -15.64
CA HIS A 95 4.98 -4.41 -16.88
C HIS A 95 3.74 -4.10 -17.72
N LEU A 96 2.61 -3.79 -17.06
CA LEU A 96 1.37 -3.37 -17.71
C LEU A 96 1.40 -1.90 -18.18
N LYS A 97 2.52 -1.18 -18.00
CA LYS A 97 2.69 0.26 -18.33
C LYS A 97 1.53 1.12 -17.83
N LEU A 98 1.02 0.81 -16.62
CA LEU A 98 -0.08 1.57 -16.06
C LEU A 98 0.37 3.02 -15.83
N ARG A 99 -0.48 3.97 -16.25
CA ARG A 99 -0.16 5.40 -16.20
C ARG A 99 -0.10 5.84 -14.75
N SER A 100 1.11 6.11 -14.24
CA SER A 100 1.27 6.81 -12.98
C SER A 100 0.82 8.26 -13.13
N LEU A 101 0.18 8.79 -12.11
CA LEU A 101 -0.30 10.18 -12.07
C LEU A 101 0.79 11.15 -11.59
N SER A 102 1.97 10.64 -11.18
CA SER A 102 3.11 11.43 -10.69
C SER A 102 3.91 12.16 -11.79
N GLY A 103 3.38 12.25 -13.01
CA GLY A 103 4.05 12.89 -14.16
C GLY A 103 4.60 11.88 -15.16
N ASP A 104 5.19 12.39 -16.25
CA ASP A 104 5.81 11.57 -17.29
C ASP A 104 6.68 10.47 -16.67
N VAL A 105 6.60 9.26 -17.23
CA VAL A 105 7.44 8.12 -16.86
C VAL A 105 8.85 8.65 -16.67
N PRO A 106 9.50 8.45 -15.50
CA PRO A 106 10.83 9.01 -15.30
C PRO A 106 11.67 8.52 -16.46
N GLU A 107 12.33 9.47 -17.14
CA GLU A 107 13.07 9.19 -18.37
C GLU A 107 14.04 8.02 -18.18
N SER A 108 14.42 7.68 -16.94
CA SER A 108 15.17 6.48 -16.56
C SER A 108 14.58 5.14 -16.98
N ILE A 109 13.26 4.99 -17.19
CA ILE A 109 12.66 3.75 -17.73
C ILE A 109 12.79 3.69 -19.26
N GLU A 110 12.77 4.84 -19.94
CA GLU A 110 12.99 4.93 -21.39
C GLU A 110 14.46 5.14 -21.76
N ARG A 111 15.33 5.47 -20.78
CA ARG A 111 16.76 5.65 -20.99
C ARG A 111 17.38 4.32 -21.35
N PRO A 112 18.10 4.22 -22.48
CA PRO A 112 18.88 3.05 -22.77
C PRO A 112 19.92 2.90 -21.65
N LEU A 113 19.99 1.69 -21.07
CA LEU A 113 21.04 1.35 -20.10
C LEU A 113 22.41 1.70 -20.71
N PRO A 114 23.42 2.11 -19.91
CA PRO A 114 24.73 2.53 -20.43
C PRO A 114 25.41 1.51 -21.36
N TRP A 115 25.07 0.23 -21.18
CA TRP A 115 25.56 -0.89 -22.00
C TRP A 115 24.58 -1.36 -23.09
N SER A 116 23.34 -0.86 -23.11
CA SER A 116 22.32 -1.22 -24.11
C SER A 116 22.46 -0.31 -25.34
N LYS A 117 23.38 -0.68 -26.24
CA LYS A 117 23.77 0.17 -27.37
C LYS A 117 22.68 0.42 -28.43
N TYR A 118 21.56 -0.31 -28.50
CA TYR A 118 20.59 -0.12 -29.58
C TYR A 118 19.18 -0.58 -29.21
N ARG A 119 18.25 0.38 -29.00
CA ARG A 119 16.91 0.37 -29.63
C ARG A 119 16.19 1.70 -29.39
N PHE A 120 16.57 2.73 -30.15
CA PHE A 120 15.72 3.92 -30.29
C PHE A 120 14.47 3.51 -31.07
N VAL A 121 13.30 3.50 -30.42
CA VAL A 121 12.01 3.38 -31.12
C VAL A 121 11.45 4.80 -31.23
N PRO A 122 11.44 5.43 -32.42
CA PRO A 122 10.87 6.76 -32.56
C PRO A 122 9.37 6.70 -32.29
N LYS A 123 8.90 7.39 -31.25
CA LYS A 123 7.48 7.48 -30.90
C LYS A 123 6.78 8.35 -31.94
N GLY A 124 6.14 7.69 -32.91
CA GLY A 124 5.33 8.33 -33.94
C GLY A 124 4.10 9.05 -33.37
N LYS A 125 4.02 10.35 -33.64
CA LYS A 125 2.84 11.23 -33.79
C LYS A 125 1.62 10.96 -32.88
N THR A 126 1.51 11.73 -31.79
CA THR A 126 0.21 12.16 -31.28
C THR A 126 -0.32 13.30 -32.14
N ARG A 127 -1.17 12.93 -33.10
CA ARG A 127 -2.10 13.79 -33.83
C ARG A 127 -3.06 14.44 -32.82
N LYS A 128 -2.74 15.63 -32.32
CA LYS A 128 -3.69 16.60 -31.75
C LYS A 128 -3.98 17.65 -32.85
N GLU A 129 -5.08 17.56 -33.58
CA GLU A 129 -6.39 18.12 -33.21
C GLU A 129 -6.39 19.63 -33.51
N SER A 130 -6.77 20.02 -34.74
CA SER A 130 -8.14 20.37 -35.08
C SER A 130 -8.74 21.38 -34.10
N THR A 131 -8.30 22.64 -34.20
CA THR A 131 -9.06 23.80 -33.72
C THR A 131 -8.87 24.88 -34.78
N ILE A 132 -9.75 24.94 -35.77
CA ILE A 132 -10.79 25.97 -35.86
C ILE A 132 -10.28 27.32 -35.34
N HIS A 133 -9.73 28.13 -36.24
CA HIS A 133 -9.75 29.58 -36.10
C HIS A 133 -10.20 30.19 -37.43
N THR A 134 -11.44 30.70 -37.38
CA THR A 134 -11.92 31.96 -37.96
C THR A 134 -11.66 32.20 -39.47
N ASN A 135 -12.66 32.09 -40.36
CA ASN A 135 -13.75 33.04 -40.60
C ASN A 135 -13.29 34.53 -40.66
N LYS A 136 -13.74 35.22 -41.72
CA LYS A 136 -13.70 36.67 -42.00
C LYS A 136 -12.31 37.19 -42.38
N LYS A 137 -12.06 37.81 -43.53
CA LYS A 137 -12.90 38.45 -44.55
C LYS A 137 -12.16 38.45 -45.88
#